data_AF-A0A1V3NY17-F1
#
_entry.id   AF-A0A1V3NY17-F1
#
_cell.length_a   1.000
_cell.length_b   1.000
_cell.length_c   1.000
_cell.angle_alpha   90.00
_cell.angle_beta   90.00
_cell.angle_gamma   90.00
#
_symmetry.space_group_name_H-M   'P 1'
#
loop_
_entity.id
_entity.type
_entity.pdbx_description
1 polymer ?
#
loop_
_entity_poly.entity_id
_entity_poly.type
_entity_poly.pdbx_seq_one_letter_code
_entity_poly.pdbx_strand_id
1 'polypeptide(L)'
;MITRLHTVAALSALGLSMLFCHNAAACSLGGADGPLPAGLSNAMAASALAPASDWHQTVPGMSNPWRAQEPITGMYRFTFTAGGSVADQGFTTWHADGTEIMNSGRAPMTQSFCMGVWTRTGAQTYRLNHWALSWDATGKVFVGPANIREYVTLSRDGNSYAGTFKLTQYDSSGKNVLGVASGTVAATRVTADN
;
A
#
# COMPACT_ATOMS: atom_id res chain seq x y z
N MET A 1 -38.68 46.57 46.09
CA MET A 1 -39.14 46.90 44.72
C MET A 1 -37.91 46.85 43.81
N ILE A 2 -37.96 46.11 42.69
CA ILE A 2 -36.99 46.08 41.57
C ILE A 2 -35.67 45.32 41.87
N THR A 3 -35.13 44.36 41.12
CA THR A 3 -35.54 43.32 40.14
C THR A 3 -34.35 42.33 40.08
N ARG A 4 -34.62 41.05 39.84
CA ARG A 4 -33.61 39.99 39.64
C ARG A 4 -32.76 40.23 38.40
N LEU A 5 -31.49 39.83 38.41
CA LEU A 5 -30.85 39.26 37.21
C LEU A 5 -29.74 38.27 37.65
N HIS A 6 -29.97 36.98 37.42
CA HIS A 6 -28.98 35.93 37.55
C HIS A 6 -28.17 35.89 36.25
N THR A 7 -26.87 36.17 36.32
CA THR A 7 -25.96 35.95 35.19
C THR A 7 -25.33 34.58 35.35
N VAL A 8 -25.84 33.61 34.59
CA VAL A 8 -25.19 32.30 34.40
C VAL A 8 -24.01 32.54 33.46
N ALA A 9 -22.79 32.50 34.00
CA ALA A 9 -21.59 32.46 33.18
C ALA A 9 -21.46 31.04 32.61
N ALA A 10 -21.94 30.85 31.38
CA ALA A 10 -21.63 29.65 30.60
C ALA A 10 -20.15 29.71 30.20
N LEU A 11 -19.31 28.94 30.90
CA LEU A 11 -17.96 28.64 30.46
C LEU A 11 -18.08 27.73 29.23
N SER A 12 -18.15 28.32 28.04
CA SER A 12 -17.95 27.59 26.79
C SER A 12 -16.49 27.18 26.71
N ALA A 13 -16.21 25.95 27.16
CA ALA A 13 -14.97 25.28 26.82
C ALA A 13 -14.89 25.20 25.30
N LEU A 14 -14.00 25.99 24.70
CA LEU A 14 -13.54 25.82 23.33
C LEU A 14 -12.88 24.45 23.25
N GLY A 15 -13.70 23.43 22.96
CA GLY A 15 -13.23 22.11 22.60
C GLY A 15 -12.40 22.26 21.33
N LEU A 16 -11.09 22.07 21.48
CA LEU A 16 -10.14 21.97 20.39
C LEU A 16 -10.59 20.79 19.51
N SER A 17 -11.29 21.06 18.42
CA SER A 17 -11.68 20.05 17.44
C SER A 17 -10.41 19.59 16.73
N MET A 18 -9.76 18.56 17.29
CA MET A 18 -8.72 17.80 16.61
C MET A 18 -9.37 17.18 15.37
N LEU A 19 -9.09 17.75 14.18
CA LEU A 19 -9.36 17.06 12.93
C LEU A 19 -8.43 15.84 12.88
N PHE A 20 -9.00 14.67 13.10
CA PHE A 20 -8.34 13.39 12.87
C PHE A 20 -8.04 13.27 11.37
N CYS A 21 -6.76 13.26 10.99
CA CYS A 21 -6.34 12.75 9.69
C CYS A 21 -6.82 11.31 9.58
N HIS A 22 -7.66 11.02 8.59
CA HIS A 22 -8.22 9.69 8.39
C HIS A 22 -7.11 8.76 7.88
N ASN A 23 -6.78 7.75 8.68
CA ASN A 23 -5.76 6.74 8.38
C ASN A 23 -6.14 6.00 7.09
N ALA A 24 -5.35 6.16 6.03
CA ALA A 24 -5.49 5.41 4.78
C ALA A 24 -4.50 4.24 4.76
N ALA A 25 -4.98 3.00 4.59
CA ALA A 25 -4.09 1.83 4.69
C ALA A 25 -4.54 0.63 3.83
N ALA A 26 -4.17 0.53 2.55
CA ALA A 26 -4.20 -0.77 1.85
C ALA A 26 -2.80 -1.22 1.48
N CYS A 27 -2.41 -2.40 1.97
CA CYS A 27 -1.04 -2.96 1.87
C CYS A 27 0.10 -1.95 2.21
N SER A 28 -0.23 -0.71 2.58
CA SER A 28 0.66 0.42 2.63
C SER A 28 1.18 0.63 4.03
N LEU A 29 2.48 0.86 4.14
CA LEU A 29 3.21 0.92 5.40
C LEU A 29 2.52 1.87 6.39
N GLY A 30 1.66 1.32 7.24
CA GLY A 30 1.07 2.03 8.36
C GLY A 30 2.09 2.04 9.48
N GLY A 31 2.75 3.18 9.69
CA GLY A 31 3.74 3.34 10.75
C GLY A 31 4.60 4.60 10.62
N ALA A 32 3.96 5.76 10.52
CA ALA A 32 4.59 7.04 10.86
C ALA A 32 3.50 8.03 11.26
N ASP A 33 3.24 8.10 12.56
CA ASP A 33 2.41 9.13 13.17
C ASP A 33 3.05 10.51 12.89
N GLY A 34 2.50 11.23 11.91
CA GLY A 34 2.90 12.59 11.59
C GLY A 34 1.79 13.30 10.81
N PRO A 35 1.31 14.48 11.25
CA PRO A 35 0.25 15.18 10.56
C PRO A 35 0.72 15.67 9.19
N LEU A 36 -0.06 15.40 8.15
CA LEU A 36 0.09 16.06 6.85
C LEU A 36 -0.25 17.56 7.01
N PRO A 37 0.43 18.47 6.29
CA PRO A 37 0.16 19.90 6.38
C PRO A 37 -1.26 20.26 5.91
N ALA A 38 -1.89 21.16 6.67
CA ALA A 38 -3.26 21.64 6.49
C ALA A 38 -3.42 22.41 5.16
N GLY A 39 -3.82 21.72 4.10
CA GLY A 39 -4.08 22.35 2.79
C GLY A 39 -5.25 21.76 2.00
N LEU A 40 -6.01 20.82 2.56
CA LEU A 40 -7.06 20.11 1.81
C LEU A 40 -8.38 20.11 2.58
N SER A 41 -8.95 21.31 2.70
CA SER A 41 -10.35 21.50 3.07
C SER A 41 -10.96 22.46 2.05
N ASN A 42 -11.23 21.93 0.85
CA ASN A 42 -12.27 22.37 -0.09
C ASN A 42 -11.97 21.83 -1.49
N ALA A 43 -12.51 20.65 -1.81
CA ALA A 43 -12.87 20.29 -3.19
C ALA A 43 -13.72 19.01 -3.20
N MET A 44 -14.96 19.10 -2.70
CA MET A 44 -16.04 18.25 -3.17
C MET A 44 -17.00 19.12 -3.99
N ALA A 45 -16.80 19.14 -5.30
CA ALA A 45 -17.82 19.39 -6.29
C ALA A 45 -17.28 18.97 -7.68
N ALA A 46 -18.14 18.35 -8.48
CA ALA A 46 -17.92 17.82 -9.82
C ALA A 46 -17.27 16.42 -9.91
N SER A 47 -18.13 15.41 -9.71
CA SER A 47 -18.06 14.14 -10.41
C SER A 47 -18.09 14.37 -11.93
N ALA A 48 -16.91 14.48 -12.54
CA ALA A 48 -16.71 14.21 -13.95
C ALA A 48 -16.07 12.83 -14.04
N LEU A 49 -16.63 11.95 -14.87
CA LEU A 49 -15.96 10.73 -15.31
C LEU A 49 -14.63 11.14 -15.95
N ALA A 50 -13.56 11.14 -15.16
CA ALA A 50 -12.23 11.33 -15.69
C ALA A 50 -11.96 10.16 -16.65
N PRO A 51 -11.39 10.40 -17.85
CA PRO A 51 -10.91 9.31 -18.67
C PRO A 51 -9.94 8.51 -17.82
N ALA A 52 -10.08 7.18 -17.84
CA ALA A 52 -9.15 6.27 -17.19
C ALA A 52 -7.74 6.73 -17.54
N SER A 53 -6.97 7.15 -16.55
CA SER A 53 -5.56 7.46 -16.74
C SER A 53 -4.91 6.23 -17.37
N ASP A 54 -4.16 6.48 -18.44
CA ASP A 54 -3.54 5.46 -19.27
C ASP A 54 -2.43 4.75 -18.46
N TRP A 55 -2.85 3.81 -17.60
CA TRP A 55 -1.98 3.01 -16.73
C TRP A 55 -1.24 1.90 -17.49
N HIS A 56 -1.42 1.82 -18.80
CA HIS A 56 -0.74 0.84 -19.64
C HIS A 56 0.60 1.37 -20.13
N GLN A 57 1.64 1.22 -19.30
CA GLN A 57 2.95 0.96 -19.88
C GLN A 57 2.96 -0.50 -20.35
N THR A 58 2.71 -0.71 -21.64
CA THR A 58 2.99 -1.98 -22.30
C THR A 58 4.49 -2.22 -22.23
N VAL A 59 4.93 -2.94 -21.20
CA VAL A 59 6.24 -3.58 -21.21
C VAL A 59 6.16 -4.62 -22.34
N PRO A 60 7.02 -4.57 -23.37
CA PRO A 60 7.03 -5.58 -24.42
C PRO A 60 7.05 -6.96 -23.76
N GLY A 61 6.05 -7.78 -24.08
CA GLY A 61 5.90 -9.12 -23.54
C GLY A 61 7.14 -9.91 -23.88
N MET A 62 8.07 -10.01 -22.93
CA MET A 62 9.16 -10.95 -23.02
C MET A 62 8.53 -12.33 -22.81
N SER A 63 8.06 -12.93 -23.92
CA SER A 63 7.68 -14.33 -23.99
C SER A 63 8.96 -15.16 -23.82
N ASN A 64 9.47 -15.19 -22.59
CA ASN A 64 10.49 -16.12 -22.21
C ASN A 64 9.77 -17.47 -22.01
N PRO A 65 9.96 -18.46 -22.91
CA PRO A 65 9.32 -19.77 -22.78
C PRO A 65 9.74 -20.51 -21.50
N TRP A 66 10.78 -20.01 -20.80
CA TRP A 66 11.27 -20.51 -19.53
C TRP A 66 10.67 -19.81 -18.30
N ARG A 67 9.69 -18.89 -18.44
CA ARG A 67 9.04 -18.27 -17.26
C ARG A 67 8.36 -19.30 -16.34
N ALA A 68 7.86 -20.39 -16.91
CA ALA A 68 7.35 -21.54 -16.16
C ALA A 68 8.40 -22.25 -15.28
N GLN A 69 9.69 -21.98 -15.51
CA GLN A 69 10.81 -22.57 -14.78
C GLN A 69 11.57 -21.53 -13.95
N GLU A 70 11.02 -20.31 -13.81
CA GLU A 70 11.67 -19.27 -13.03
C GLU A 70 11.72 -19.67 -11.55
N PRO A 71 12.91 -19.72 -10.93
CA PRO A 71 13.05 -20.23 -9.56
C PRO A 71 12.29 -19.43 -8.50
N ILE A 72 11.91 -18.17 -8.78
CA ILE A 72 11.11 -17.35 -7.86
C ILE A 72 9.63 -17.76 -7.84
N THR A 73 9.15 -18.58 -8.78
CA THR A 73 7.73 -18.96 -8.84
C THR A 73 7.35 -19.79 -7.61
N GLY A 74 6.15 -19.54 -7.07
CA GLY A 74 5.61 -20.22 -5.89
C GLY A 74 5.10 -19.26 -4.82
N MET A 75 4.68 -19.85 -3.70
CA MET A 75 4.10 -19.13 -2.56
C MET A 75 5.16 -18.87 -1.48
N TYR A 76 5.11 -17.69 -0.88
CA TYR A 76 6.03 -17.24 0.16
C TYR A 76 5.27 -16.55 1.30
N ARG A 77 5.79 -16.69 2.51
CA ARG A 77 5.47 -15.79 3.63
C ARG A 77 6.44 -14.63 3.60
N PHE A 78 5.95 -13.40 3.51
CA PHE A 78 6.78 -12.20 3.43
C PHE A 78 6.66 -11.33 4.70
N THR A 79 7.64 -10.46 4.87
CA THR A 79 7.63 -9.38 5.86
C THR A 79 8.23 -8.12 5.23
N PHE A 80 7.46 -7.03 5.26
CA PHE A 80 7.96 -5.68 4.97
C PHE A 80 8.40 -5.01 6.27
N THR A 81 9.58 -4.42 6.25
CA THR A 81 10.13 -3.63 7.36
C THR A 81 10.39 -2.21 6.89
N ALA A 82 9.89 -1.22 7.63
CA ALA A 82 10.11 0.20 7.36
C ALA A 82 10.30 0.95 8.68
N GLY A 83 11.20 1.94 8.69
CA GLY A 83 11.49 2.71 9.92
C GLY A 83 12.00 1.86 11.10
N GLY A 84 12.56 0.68 10.84
CA GLY A 84 13.03 -0.25 11.87
C GLY A 84 11.96 -1.17 12.46
N SER A 85 10.72 -1.10 11.98
CA SER A 85 9.59 -1.88 12.48
C SER A 85 8.92 -2.69 11.37
N VAL A 86 8.25 -3.79 11.74
CA VAL A 86 7.40 -4.55 10.81
C VAL A 86 6.24 -3.66 10.37
N ALA A 87 6.16 -3.44 9.07
CA ALA A 87 5.17 -2.56 8.46
C ALA A 87 4.05 -3.35 7.75
N ASP A 88 4.34 -4.57 7.27
CA ASP A 88 3.34 -5.52 6.78
C ASP A 88 3.92 -6.95 6.81
N GLN A 89 3.06 -7.95 6.83
CA GLN A 89 3.42 -9.35 6.69
C GLN A 89 2.21 -10.14 6.19
N GLY A 90 2.46 -11.24 5.48
CA GLY A 90 1.40 -12.06 4.91
C GLY A 90 1.95 -13.08 3.94
N PHE A 91 1.18 -13.36 2.88
CA PHE A 91 1.56 -14.30 1.84
C PHE A 91 1.61 -13.64 0.46
N THR A 92 2.52 -14.09 -0.39
CA THR A 92 2.57 -13.69 -1.79
C THR A 92 2.84 -14.90 -2.66
N THR A 93 2.21 -14.94 -3.83
CA THR A 93 2.41 -15.97 -4.83
C THR A 93 2.90 -15.34 -6.11
N TRP A 94 4.08 -15.78 -6.54
CA TRP A 94 4.69 -15.42 -7.82
C TRP A 94 4.29 -16.47 -8.84
N HIS A 95 3.50 -16.09 -9.83
CA HIS A 95 3.02 -17.00 -10.85
C HIS A 95 4.00 -17.09 -12.02
N ALA A 96 4.06 -18.28 -12.62
CA ALA A 96 4.87 -18.58 -13.81
C ALA A 96 4.58 -17.69 -15.02
N ASP A 97 3.40 -17.09 -15.12
CA ASP A 97 3.03 -16.19 -16.22
C ASP A 97 3.59 -14.76 -16.05
N GLY A 98 4.30 -14.48 -14.95
CA GLY A 98 4.81 -13.16 -14.64
C GLY A 98 3.86 -12.28 -13.83
N THR A 99 2.73 -12.82 -13.37
CA THR A 99 1.82 -12.14 -12.42
C THR A 99 2.18 -12.47 -10.98
N GLU A 100 1.64 -11.68 -10.06
CA GLU A 100 1.80 -11.82 -8.62
C GLU A 100 0.49 -11.47 -7.92
N ILE A 101 0.22 -12.16 -6.80
CA ILE A 101 -0.84 -11.77 -5.86
C ILE A 101 -0.28 -11.84 -4.44
N MET A 102 -0.57 -10.80 -3.66
CA MET A 102 -0.18 -10.74 -2.26
C MET A 102 -1.43 -10.59 -1.39
N ASN A 103 -1.55 -11.46 -0.40
CA ASN A 103 -2.45 -11.35 0.73
C ASN A 103 -1.70 -10.67 1.88
N SER A 104 -2.07 -9.42 2.14
CA SER A 104 -1.54 -8.62 3.24
C SER A 104 -2.22 -8.98 4.56
N GLY A 105 -1.48 -8.87 5.66
CA GLY A 105 -2.01 -9.00 7.02
C GLY A 105 -2.79 -7.77 7.50
N ARG A 106 -2.99 -6.76 6.63
CA ARG A 106 -3.85 -5.60 6.91
C ARG A 106 -5.30 -6.03 7.16
N ALA A 107 -6.04 -5.15 7.85
CA ALA A 107 -7.47 -5.34 8.06
C ALA A 107 -8.19 -5.39 6.70
N PRO A 108 -9.08 -6.39 6.45
CA PRO A 108 -9.83 -6.47 5.20
C PRO A 108 -10.65 -5.21 4.90
N MET A 109 -11.10 -4.48 5.93
CA MET A 109 -11.87 -3.24 5.82
C MET A 109 -11.12 -2.14 5.07
N THR A 110 -9.79 -2.07 5.23
CA THR A 110 -8.95 -1.08 4.54
C THR A 110 -8.30 -1.65 3.27
N GLN A 111 -8.73 -2.85 2.86
CA GLN A 111 -8.17 -3.73 1.82
C GLN A 111 -6.89 -4.47 2.26
N SER A 112 -6.83 -5.76 1.90
CA SER A 112 -5.77 -6.69 2.31
C SER A 112 -5.21 -7.55 1.15
N PHE A 113 -5.36 -7.13 -0.10
CA PHE A 113 -4.83 -7.85 -1.27
C PHE A 113 -4.24 -6.91 -2.31
N CYS A 114 -3.04 -7.18 -2.81
CA CYS A 114 -2.48 -6.50 -3.96
C CYS A 114 -2.20 -7.47 -5.10
N MET A 115 -2.08 -6.91 -6.29
CA MET A 115 -1.74 -7.66 -7.49
C MET A 115 -0.58 -6.97 -8.19
N GLY A 116 0.29 -7.77 -8.81
CA GLY A 116 1.47 -7.25 -9.46
C GLY A 116 1.87 -8.01 -10.70
N VAL A 117 2.88 -7.45 -11.36
CA VAL A 117 3.60 -8.08 -12.46
C VAL A 117 5.08 -7.99 -12.22
N TRP A 118 5.80 -9.05 -12.60
CA TRP A 118 7.22 -9.16 -12.34
C TRP A 118 8.04 -9.61 -13.54
N THR A 119 9.33 -9.28 -13.46
CA THR A 119 10.32 -9.79 -14.41
C THR A 119 11.66 -10.00 -13.74
N ARG A 120 12.39 -11.01 -14.21
CA ARG A 120 13.79 -11.20 -13.89
C ARG A 120 14.62 -10.04 -14.45
N THR A 121 15.62 -9.62 -13.70
CA THR A 121 16.56 -8.54 -14.04
C THR A 121 18.02 -9.00 -14.05
N GLY A 122 18.29 -10.22 -13.57
CA GLY A 122 19.62 -10.83 -13.49
C GLY A 122 19.57 -12.28 -13.02
N ALA A 123 20.72 -12.90 -12.71
CA ALA A 123 20.79 -14.34 -12.44
C ALA A 123 19.90 -14.82 -11.27
N GLN A 124 19.60 -13.98 -10.28
CA GLN A 124 18.69 -14.29 -9.17
C GLN A 124 17.92 -13.03 -8.72
N THR A 125 17.96 -11.97 -9.53
CA THR A 125 17.37 -10.68 -9.18
C THR A 125 16.10 -10.45 -9.97
N TYR A 126 15.09 -9.90 -9.30
CA TYR A 126 13.75 -9.71 -9.83
C TYR A 126 13.27 -8.31 -9.48
N ARG A 127 12.44 -7.74 -10.35
CA ARG A 127 11.63 -6.56 -10.04
C ARG A 127 10.15 -6.94 -10.05
N LEU A 128 9.41 -6.43 -9.09
CA LEU A 128 7.97 -6.55 -9.00
C LEU A 128 7.36 -5.15 -8.99
N ASN A 129 6.31 -4.97 -9.77
CA ASN A 129 5.48 -3.78 -9.78
C ASN A 129 4.09 -4.20 -9.28
N HIS A 130 3.84 -4.01 -7.99
CA HIS A 130 2.59 -4.39 -7.35
C HIS A 130 1.73 -3.16 -7.05
N TRP A 131 0.41 -3.36 -7.06
CA TRP A 131 -0.57 -2.31 -6.80
C TRP A 131 -1.62 -2.76 -5.79
N ALA A 132 -1.89 -1.88 -4.82
CA ALA A 132 -2.99 -2.00 -3.87
C ALA A 132 -4.01 -0.87 -4.07
N LEU A 133 -5.20 -1.04 -3.50
CA LEU A 133 -6.28 -0.05 -3.54
C LEU A 133 -6.57 0.43 -2.12
N SER A 134 -6.11 1.62 -1.77
CA SER A 134 -6.21 2.19 -0.42
C SER A 134 -7.58 2.75 -0.10
N TRP A 135 -8.06 2.40 1.09
CA TRP A 135 -9.27 2.94 1.70
C TRP A 135 -8.94 3.56 3.05
N ASP A 136 -9.79 4.48 3.49
CA ASP A 136 -9.74 5.02 4.83
C ASP A 136 -10.04 3.94 5.89
N ALA A 137 -9.78 4.26 7.16
CA ALA A 137 -10.00 3.34 8.28
C ALA A 137 -11.46 2.88 8.43
N THR A 138 -12.42 3.57 7.83
CA THR A 138 -13.84 3.17 7.83
C THR A 138 -14.20 2.25 6.67
N GLY A 139 -13.32 2.08 5.68
CA GLY A 139 -13.55 1.31 4.46
C GLY A 139 -14.56 1.97 3.50
N LYS A 140 -14.87 3.27 3.68
CA LYS A 140 -15.91 3.97 2.92
C LYS A 140 -15.36 4.94 1.89
N VAL A 141 -14.19 5.50 2.15
CA VAL A 141 -13.57 6.50 1.28
C VAL A 141 -12.40 5.84 0.56
N PHE A 142 -12.50 5.75 -0.77
CA PHE A 142 -11.39 5.34 -1.61
C PHE A 142 -10.33 6.45 -1.60
N VAL A 143 -9.15 6.14 -1.08
CA VAL A 143 -8.04 7.08 -0.94
C VAL A 143 -7.26 7.17 -2.25
N GLY A 144 -7.05 6.03 -2.92
CA GLY A 144 -6.30 5.96 -4.16
C GLY A 144 -5.45 4.70 -4.29
N PRO A 145 -4.89 4.45 -5.48
CA PRO A 145 -3.98 3.33 -5.68
C PRO A 145 -2.66 3.55 -4.93
N ALA A 146 -2.08 2.48 -4.40
CA ALA A 146 -0.73 2.46 -3.87
C ALA A 146 0.16 1.62 -4.79
N ASN A 147 1.23 2.21 -5.33
CA ASN A 147 2.23 1.48 -6.09
C ASN A 147 3.36 1.04 -5.16
N ILE A 148 3.68 -0.24 -5.17
CA ILE A 148 4.82 -0.77 -4.43
C ILE A 148 5.72 -1.46 -5.43
N ARG A 149 6.95 -0.96 -5.54
CA ARG A 149 7.99 -1.51 -6.40
C ARG A 149 9.02 -2.21 -5.56
N GLU A 150 9.27 -3.47 -5.86
CA GLU A 150 10.22 -4.30 -5.14
C GLU A 150 11.38 -4.68 -6.05
N TYR A 151 12.58 -4.72 -5.47
CA TYR A 151 13.79 -5.23 -6.09
C TYR A 151 14.37 -6.29 -5.16
N VAL A 152 14.24 -7.55 -5.54
CA VAL A 152 14.55 -8.69 -4.69
C VAL A 152 15.60 -9.59 -5.30
N THR A 153 16.38 -10.22 -4.43
CA THR A 153 17.33 -11.28 -4.79
C THR A 153 16.85 -12.57 -4.14
N LEU A 154 16.63 -13.58 -4.97
CA LEU A 154 16.32 -14.94 -4.55
C LEU A 154 17.60 -15.64 -4.08
N SER A 155 17.53 -16.41 -3.01
CA SER A 155 18.62 -17.28 -2.56
C SER A 155 18.89 -18.39 -3.58
N ARG A 156 20.12 -18.92 -3.59
CA ARG A 156 20.55 -19.95 -4.55
C ARG A 156 19.73 -21.24 -4.48
N ASP A 157 19.21 -21.57 -3.30
CA ASP A 157 18.33 -22.72 -3.07
C ASP A 157 16.86 -22.46 -3.44
N GLY A 158 16.52 -21.21 -3.82
CA GLY A 158 15.17 -20.80 -4.18
C GLY A 158 14.20 -20.68 -3.01
N ASN A 159 14.63 -20.87 -1.76
CA ASN A 159 13.73 -20.96 -0.60
C ASN A 159 13.46 -19.63 0.10
N SER A 160 14.19 -18.58 -0.24
CA SER A 160 13.98 -17.26 0.35
C SER A 160 14.33 -16.16 -0.65
N TYR A 161 13.75 -14.98 -0.47
CA TYR A 161 14.25 -13.79 -1.15
C TYR A 161 14.30 -12.62 -0.17
N ALA A 162 15.19 -11.69 -0.46
CA ALA A 162 15.28 -10.43 0.28
C ALA A 162 15.59 -9.28 -0.66
N GLY A 163 15.21 -8.07 -0.27
CA GLY A 163 15.36 -6.90 -1.13
C GLY A 163 14.85 -5.62 -0.51
N THR A 164 14.65 -4.64 -1.37
CA THR A 164 14.07 -3.35 -1.01
C THR A 164 12.73 -3.17 -1.68
N PHE A 165 11.90 -2.32 -1.08
CA PHE A 165 10.69 -1.84 -1.72
C PHE A 165 10.55 -0.33 -1.56
N LYS A 166 9.82 0.27 -2.51
CA LYS A 166 9.35 1.66 -2.46
C LYS A 166 7.85 1.68 -2.71
N LEU A 167 7.13 2.22 -1.74
CA LEU A 167 5.72 2.53 -1.81
C LEU A 167 5.50 3.97 -2.21
N THR A 168 4.58 4.20 -3.14
CA THR A 168 4.05 5.52 -3.49
C THR A 168 2.53 5.47 -3.40
N GLN A 169 1.95 6.23 -2.47
CA GLN A 169 0.51 6.37 -2.34
C GLN A 169 0.06 7.54 -3.22
N TYR A 170 -0.94 7.30 -4.06
CA TYR A 170 -1.58 8.33 -4.87
C TYR A 170 -2.92 8.75 -4.29
N ASP A 171 -3.41 9.91 -4.71
CA ASP A 171 -4.79 10.32 -4.48
C ASP A 171 -5.79 9.47 -5.29
N SER A 172 -7.08 9.70 -5.08
CA SER A 172 -8.14 8.90 -5.72
C SER A 172 -8.17 9.05 -7.24
N SER A 173 -7.59 10.13 -7.76
CA SER A 173 -7.39 10.34 -9.20
C SER A 173 -6.20 9.57 -9.77
N GLY A 174 -5.30 9.09 -8.90
CA GLY A 174 -4.08 8.40 -9.28
C GLY A 174 -2.98 9.32 -9.82
N LYS A 175 -3.14 10.65 -9.71
CA LYS A 175 -2.22 11.63 -10.33
C LYS A 175 -1.28 12.25 -9.33
N ASN A 176 -1.78 12.61 -8.15
CA ASN A 176 -0.96 13.29 -7.14
C ASN A 176 -0.42 12.29 -6.13
N VAL A 177 0.85 12.45 -5.76
CA VAL A 177 1.48 11.64 -4.71
C VAL A 177 1.09 12.21 -3.34
N LEU A 178 0.45 11.38 -2.52
CA LEU A 178 0.09 11.70 -1.14
C LEU A 178 1.20 11.36 -0.15
N GLY A 179 2.02 10.35 -0.48
CA GLY A 179 3.09 9.91 0.40
C GLY A 179 4.00 8.87 -0.25
N VAL A 180 5.20 8.76 0.29
CA VAL A 180 6.19 7.77 -0.11
C VAL A 180 6.75 7.12 1.14
N ALA A 181 6.93 5.81 1.09
CA ALA A 181 7.62 5.08 2.14
C ALA A 181 8.50 4.00 1.51
N SER A 182 9.62 3.68 2.16
CA SER A 182 10.60 2.71 1.64
C SER A 182 11.07 1.82 2.76
N GLY A 183 11.52 0.62 2.40
CA GLY A 183 11.96 -0.36 3.37
C GLY A 183 12.58 -1.58 2.74
N THR A 184 12.66 -2.64 3.53
CA THR A 184 13.16 -3.95 3.09
C THR A 184 12.05 -4.98 3.11
N VAL A 185 12.15 -5.94 2.19
CA VAL A 185 11.32 -7.13 2.15
C VAL A 185 12.20 -8.34 2.40
N ALA A 186 11.71 -9.28 3.19
CA ALA A 186 12.25 -10.62 3.29
C ALA A 186 11.10 -11.63 3.21
N ALA A 187 11.33 -12.77 2.56
CA ALA A 187 10.32 -13.80 2.43
C ALA A 187 10.93 -15.21 2.43
N THR A 188 10.14 -16.17 2.90
CA THR A 188 10.48 -17.59 2.94
C THR A 188 9.41 -18.39 2.22
N ARG A 189 9.84 -19.35 1.40
CA ARG A 189 8.95 -20.21 0.61
C ARG A 189 8.07 -21.05 1.54
N VAL A 190 6.81 -21.17 1.17
CA VAL A 190 5.83 -22.08 1.76
C VAL A 190 5.73 -23.30 0.86
N THR A 191 5.68 -24.50 1.45
CA THR A 191 5.49 -25.75 0.72
C THR A 191 4.16 -26.40 1.10
N ALA A 192 3.77 -27.45 0.39
CA ALA A 192 2.55 -28.19 0.75
C ALA A 192 2.66 -28.87 2.12
N ASP A 193 3.89 -29.18 2.55
CA ASP A 193 4.17 -29.93 3.77
C ASP A 193 4.48 -29.02 4.97
N ASN A 194 4.75 -27.73 4.75
CA ASN A 194 5.08 -26.76 5.80
C ASN A 194 4.99 -25.28 5.38
#